data_AF-A0A3N4NVE2-F1
#
_entry.id   AF-A0A3N4NVE2-F1
#
_cell.length_a   1.000
_cell.length_b   1.000
_cell.length_c   1.000
_cell.angle_alpha   90.00
_cell.angle_beta   90.00
_cell.angle_gamma   90.00
#
_symmetry.space_group_name_H-M   'P 1'
#
loop_
_entity.id
_entity.type
_entity.pdbx_description
1 polymer ?
#
loop_
_entity_poly.entity_id
_entity_poly.type
_entity_poly.pdbx_seq_one_letter_code
_entity_poly.pdbx_strand_id
1 'polypeptide(L)'
;FETGSQLCSYVGITPTIRESGSSVRGRSRISKVGNRKLRNLLFLCSFTACKHNKGCREIYERIVNKGKSKKLALIAVSNKLLKQAFAIAKSGNPYDASHISVLKLN
;
A
#
# COMPACT_ATOMS: atom_id res chain seq x y z
N PHE A 1 -8.44 -0.64 14.22
CA PHE A 1 -7.04 -0.97 13.88
C PHE A 1 -6.13 -0.05 14.66
N GLU A 2 -5.13 -0.59 15.34
CA GLU A 2 -4.16 0.19 16.10
C GLU A 2 -3.09 0.79 15.17
N THR A 3 -2.72 0.04 14.12
CA THR A 3 -1.71 0.43 13.14
C THR A 3 -2.23 0.38 11.71
N GLY A 4 -1.65 1.20 10.82
CA GLY A 4 -2.00 1.20 9.40
C GLY A 4 -1.67 -0.12 8.71
N SER A 5 -0.71 -0.90 9.23
CA SER A 5 -0.37 -2.23 8.73
C SER A 5 -1.50 -3.23 9.00
N GLN A 6 -2.13 -3.20 10.19
CA GLN A 6 -3.29 -4.04 10.49
C GLN A 6 -4.45 -3.75 9.53
N LEU A 7 -4.72 -2.46 9.25
CA LEU A 7 -5.74 -2.06 8.28
C LEU A 7 -5.40 -2.58 6.86
N CYS A 8 -4.16 -2.42 6.40
CA CYS A 8 -3.75 -2.90 5.07
C CYS A 8 -3.91 -4.42 4.92
N SER A 9 -3.60 -5.18 5.96
CA SER A 9 -3.80 -6.63 6.00
C SER A 9 -5.26 -7.01 5.97
N TYR A 10 -6.10 -6.33 6.76
CA TYR A 10 -7.56 -6.54 6.76
C TYR A 10 -8.19 -6.28 5.39
N VAL A 11 -7.77 -5.21 4.70
CA VAL A 11 -8.26 -4.91 3.33
C VAL A 11 -7.75 -5.94 2.30
N GLY A 12 -6.62 -6.59 2.57
CA GLY A 12 -6.02 -7.60 1.68
C GLY A 12 -5.20 -6.99 0.54
N ILE A 13 -4.58 -5.83 0.77
CA ILE A 13 -3.66 -5.22 -0.22
C ILE A 13 -2.18 -5.52 0.07
N THR A 14 -1.90 -6.24 1.15
CA THR A 14 -0.56 -6.70 1.50
C THR A 14 -0.23 -8.00 0.78
N PRO A 15 1.04 -8.20 0.36
CA PRO A 15 1.49 -9.47 -0.18
C PRO A 15 1.45 -10.55 0.91
N THR A 16 1.00 -11.74 0.54
CA THR A 16 1.06 -12.95 1.35
C THR A 16 2.08 -13.90 0.73
N ILE A 17 2.99 -14.40 1.56
CA ILE A 17 3.95 -15.44 1.18
C ILE A 17 3.19 -16.77 1.21
N ARG A 18 3.36 -17.57 0.16
CA ARG A 18 2.81 -18.94 0.08
C ARG A 18 3.97 -19.92 0.13
N GLU A 19 4.16 -20.48 1.31
CA GLU A 19 5.13 -21.53 1.59
C GLU A 19 4.40 -22.74 2.17
N SER A 20 4.67 -23.93 1.64
CA SER A 20 4.21 -25.20 2.22
C SER A 20 5.38 -26.18 2.25
N GLY A 21 5.79 -26.57 3.46
CA GLY A 21 6.99 -27.38 3.67
C GLY A 21 8.27 -26.70 3.16
N SER A 22 9.32 -27.48 2.93
CA SER A 22 10.63 -27.00 2.45
C SER A 22 10.71 -26.75 0.95
N SER A 23 9.74 -27.25 0.16
CA SER A 23 9.88 -27.36 -1.30
C SER A 23 8.98 -26.42 -2.12
N VAL A 24 7.90 -25.88 -1.54
CA VAL A 24 6.99 -24.98 -2.26
C VAL A 24 7.28 -23.52 -1.91
N ARG A 25 7.94 -22.80 -2.81
CA ARG A 25 8.09 -21.33 -2.75
C ARG A 25 7.28 -20.68 -3.87
N GLY A 26 6.00 -20.44 -3.60
CA GLY A 26 5.11 -19.79 -4.56
C GLY A 26 5.41 -18.30 -4.73
N ARG A 27 5.15 -17.74 -5.92
CA ARG A 27 5.23 -16.30 -6.14
C ARG A 27 4.30 -15.56 -5.16
N SER A 28 4.83 -14.59 -4.41
CA SER A 28 4.04 -13.77 -3.49
C SER A 28 2.93 -13.04 -4.25
N ARG A 29 1.71 -13.08 -3.71
CA ARG A 29 0.52 -12.43 -4.28
C ARG A 29 -0.20 -11.69 -3.16
N ILE A 30 -0.96 -10.65 -3.51
CA ILE A 30 -1.82 -9.99 -2.52
C ILE A 30 -2.87 -10.95 -1.96
N SER A 31 -3.21 -10.79 -0.68
CA SER A 31 -4.27 -11.55 -0.04
C SER A 31 -5.62 -11.30 -0.73
N LYS A 32 -6.41 -12.35 -0.93
CA LYS A 32 -7.79 -12.23 -1.43
C LYS A 32 -8.84 -12.21 -0.32
N VAL A 33 -8.42 -12.37 0.94
CA VAL A 33 -9.30 -12.57 2.11
C VAL A 33 -10.13 -11.32 2.44
N GLY A 34 -9.60 -10.11 2.22
CA GLY A 34 -10.32 -8.87 2.55
C GLY A 34 -11.48 -8.52 1.61
N ASN A 35 -12.01 -7.30 1.72
CA ASN A 35 -13.11 -6.82 0.89
C ASN A 35 -12.69 -6.56 -0.58
N ARG A 36 -13.28 -7.30 -1.53
CA ARG A 36 -12.99 -7.18 -2.97
C ARG A 36 -13.35 -5.81 -3.55
N LYS A 37 -14.50 -5.23 -3.17
CA LYS A 37 -14.94 -3.91 -3.66
C LYS A 37 -13.96 -2.83 -3.22
N LEU A 38 -13.57 -2.84 -1.95
CA LEU A 38 -12.61 -1.89 -1.40
C LEU A 38 -11.24 -1.99 -2.07
N ARG A 39 -10.73 -3.20 -2.32
CA ARG A 39 -9.48 -3.39 -3.06
C ARG A 39 -9.54 -2.81 -4.48
N ASN A 40 -10.63 -3.06 -5.20
CA ASN A 40 -10.80 -2.54 -6.56
C ASN A 40 -10.85 -1.01 -6.56
N LEU A 41 -11.57 -0.42 -5.60
CA LEU A 41 -11.64 1.03 -5.43
C LEU A 41 -10.26 1.62 -5.14
N LEU A 42 -9.51 1.06 -4.17
CA LEU A 42 -8.15 1.51 -3.86
C LEU A 42 -7.19 1.35 -5.04
N PHE A 43 -7.37 0.32 -5.86
CA PHE A 43 -6.61 0.16 -7.09
C PHE A 43 -6.95 1.27 -8.09
N LEU A 44 -8.22 1.64 -8.25
CA LEU A 44 -8.62 2.76 -9.10
C LEU A 44 -8.11 4.12 -8.57
N CYS A 45 -8.17 4.35 -7.26
CA CYS A 45 -7.62 5.55 -6.62
C CYS A 45 -6.10 5.67 -6.79
N SER A 46 -5.39 4.55 -6.98
CA SER A 46 -3.93 4.60 -7.18
C SER A 46 -3.54 5.35 -8.45
N PHE A 47 -4.36 5.32 -9.50
CA PHE A 47 -4.08 6.02 -10.75
C PHE A 47 -4.10 7.54 -10.58
N THR A 48 -5.09 8.07 -9.86
CA THR A 48 -5.19 9.52 -9.59
C THR A 48 -4.12 9.95 -8.58
N ALA A 49 -3.83 9.12 -7.57
CA ALA A 49 -2.76 9.41 -6.62
C ALA A 49 -1.38 9.47 -7.26
N CYS A 50 -1.08 8.63 -8.26
CA CYS A 50 0.15 8.75 -9.03
C CYS A 50 0.32 10.12 -9.73
N LYS A 51 -0.78 10.84 -10.01
CA LYS A 51 -0.74 12.16 -10.65
C LYS A 51 -0.64 13.30 -9.64
N HIS A 52 -1.41 13.23 -8.56
CA HIS A 52 -1.62 14.37 -7.65
C HIS A 52 -0.87 14.26 -6.31
N ASN A 53 -0.42 13.06 -5.92
CA ASN A 53 0.28 12.84 -4.66
C ASN A 53 1.74 12.50 -4.94
N LYS A 54 2.63 13.46 -4.67
CA LYS A 54 4.07 13.36 -4.94
C LYS A 54 4.69 12.10 -4.33
N GLY A 55 4.40 11.80 -3.06
CA GLY A 55 4.90 10.59 -2.40
C GLY A 55 4.38 9.29 -3.00
N CYS A 56 3.16 9.28 -3.55
CA CYS A 56 2.63 8.13 -4.29
C CYS A 56 3.33 7.97 -5.65
N ARG A 57 3.52 9.08 -6.38
CA ARG A 57 4.22 9.09 -7.68
C ARG A 57 5.65 8.55 -7.54
N GLU A 58 6.39 9.02 -6.54
CA GLU A 58 7.77 8.60 -6.28
C GLU A 58 7.86 7.09 -5.97
N ILE A 59 6.90 6.54 -5.22
CA ILE A 59 6.84 5.09 -4.97
C ILE A 59 6.61 4.33 -6.27
N TYR A 60 5.68 4.80 -7.11
CA TYR A 60 5.38 4.19 -8.39
C TYR A 60 6.60 4.17 -9.30
N GLU A 61 7.19 5.34 -9.54
CA GLU A 61 8.37 5.51 -10.40
C GLU A 61 9.55 4.67 -9.91
N ARG A 62 9.85 4.70 -8.60
CA ARG A 62 10.91 3.90 -8.00
C ARG A 62 10.72 2.40 -8.22
N ILE A 63 9.49 1.89 -8.18
CA ILE A 63 9.21 0.46 -8.39
C ILE A 63 9.30 0.10 -9.87
N VAL A 64 8.77 0.95 -10.75
CA VAL A 64 8.84 0.74 -12.21
C VAL A 64 10.29 0.81 -12.71
N ASN A 65 11.08 1.77 -12.22
CA ASN A 65 12.50 1.93 -12.56
C ASN A 65 13.35 0.72 -12.10
N LYS A 66 12.89 -0.03 -11.09
CA LYS A 66 13.48 -1.32 -10.69
C LYS A 66 13.07 -2.50 -11.59
N GLY A 67 12.43 -2.24 -12.73
CA GLY A 67 11.96 -3.25 -13.68
C GLY A 67 10.78 -4.09 -13.19
N LYS A 68 10.09 -3.67 -12.12
CA LYS A 68 8.91 -4.39 -11.62
C LYS A 68 7.66 -3.99 -12.41
N SER A 69 6.65 -4.86 -12.40
CA SER A 69 5.43 -4.61 -13.17
C SER A 69 4.67 -3.38 -12.67
N LYS A 70 4.09 -2.61 -13.60
CA LYS A 70 3.26 -1.43 -13.30
C LYS A 70 2.12 -1.77 -12.32
N LYS A 71 1.52 -2.96 -12.46
CA LYS A 71 0.48 -3.45 -11.54
C LYS A 71 1.00 -3.59 -10.10
N LEU A 72 2.21 -4.10 -9.91
CA LEU A 72 2.83 -4.20 -8.58
C LEU A 72 3.08 -2.79 -8.01
N ALA A 73 3.56 -1.87 -8.83
CA ALA A 73 3.75 -0.48 -8.43
C ALA A 73 2.44 0.18 -7.98
N LEU A 74 1.34 0.00 -8.72
CA LEU A 74 0.02 0.53 -8.35
C LEU A 74 -0.51 -0.08 -7.05
N ILE A 75 -0.30 -1.37 -6.80
CA ILE A 75 -0.65 -2.00 -5.53
C ILE A 75 0.13 -1.39 -4.36
N ALA A 76 1.42 -1.09 -4.56
CA ALA A 76 2.23 -0.40 -3.55
C ALA A 76 1.72 1.03 -3.29
N VAL A 77 1.27 1.73 -4.33
CA VAL A 77 0.62 3.04 -4.20
C VAL A 77 -0.69 2.94 -3.41
N SER A 78 -1.55 1.96 -3.71
CA SER A 78 -2.76 1.70 -2.93
C SER A 78 -2.46 1.46 -1.45
N ASN A 79 -1.36 0.77 -1.13
CA ASN A 79 -0.90 0.57 0.25
C ASN A 79 -0.48 1.89 0.91
N LYS A 80 0.30 2.73 0.23
CA LYS A 80 0.69 4.06 0.72
C LYS A 80 -0.52 4.95 0.96
N LEU A 81 -1.45 5.01 0.00
CA LEU A 81 -2.69 5.76 0.10
C LEU A 81 -3.50 5.37 1.33
N LEU A 82 -3.72 4.07 1.53
CA LEU A 82 -4.50 3.57 2.66
C LEU A 82 -3.86 3.94 4.00
N LYS A 83 -2.53 3.89 4.08
CA LYS A 83 -1.79 4.35 5.27
C LYS A 83 -1.90 5.85 5.50
N GLN A 84 -1.86 6.66 4.44
CA GLN A 84 -2.07 8.11 4.53
C GLN A 84 -3.49 8.41 5.03
N ALA A 85 -4.51 7.81 4.43
CA ALA A 85 -5.90 7.96 4.86
C ALA A 85 -6.10 7.55 6.33
N PHE A 86 -5.49 6.44 6.75
CA PHE A 86 -5.53 6.02 8.15
C PHE A 86 -4.84 7.00 9.10
N ALA A 87 -3.68 7.54 8.72
CA ALA A 87 -2.96 8.50 9.55
C ALA A 87 -3.74 9.82 9.70
N ILE A 88 -4.33 10.33 8.63
CA ILE A 88 -5.21 11.51 8.64
C ILE A 88 -6.40 11.26 9.56
N ALA A 89 -7.12 10.16 9.34
CA ALA A 89 -8.29 9.81 10.14
C ALA A 89 -7.97 9.62 11.64
N LYS A 90 -6.80 9.08 11.97
CA LYS A 90 -6.37 8.85 13.35
C LYS A 90 -5.85 10.12 14.05
N SER A 91 -5.19 11.01 13.31
CA SER A 91 -4.64 12.26 13.88
C SER A 91 -5.65 13.40 13.93
N GLY A 92 -6.69 13.37 13.09
CA GLY A 92 -7.64 14.48 12.92
C GLY A 92 -7.07 15.68 12.15
N ASN A 93 -5.78 15.63 11.80
CA ASN A 93 -5.11 16.70 11.06
C ASN A 93 -5.34 16.55 9.56
N PRO A 94 -5.50 17.67 8.83
CA PRO A 94 -5.62 17.64 7.38
C PRO A 94 -4.34 17.08 6.73
N TYR A 95 -4.47 16.62 5.49
CA TYR A 95 -3.32 16.13 4.73
C TYR A 95 -2.29 17.24 4.52
N ASP A 96 -1.05 16.96 4.88
CA ASP A 96 0.11 17.81 4.62
C ASP A 96 1.09 17.09 3.69
N ALA A 97 1.36 17.69 2.54
CA ALA A 97 2.28 17.14 1.53
C ALA A 97 3.75 17.20 1.97
N SER A 98 4.09 18.08 2.92
CA SER A 98 5.42 18.24 3.48
C SER A 98 5.66 17.38 4.73
N HIS A 99 4.65 16.65 5.19
CA HIS A 99 4.75 15.82 6.39
C HIS A 99 5.78 14.70 6.24
N ILE A 100 6.87 14.78 7.01
CA ILE A 100 7.91 13.75 7.10
C ILE A 100 7.62 12.87 8.31
N SER A 101 7.51 11.56 8.09
CA SER A 101 7.38 10.62 9.21
C SER A 101 8.67 10.59 10.01
N VAL A 102 8.63 11.09 11.24
CA VAL A 102 9.74 10.95 12.18
C VAL A 102 9.85 9.46 12.54
N LEU A 103 10.96 8.83 12.18
CA LEU A 103 11.29 7.50 12.68
C LEU A 103 11.42 7.63 14.20
N LYS A 104 10.48 7.06 14.95
CA LYS A 104 10.73 6.78 16.36
C LYS A 104 11.79 5.67 16.40
N LEU A 105 13.03 6.06 16.68
CA LEU A 105 14.06 5.15 17.17
C LEU A 105 13.55 4.67 18.53
N ASN A 106 12.92 3.49 18.55
CA ASN A 106 12.71 2.73 19.77
C ASN A 106 13.87 1.75 19.92
#